data_AF-A0AAJ2DXF8-F1
#
_entry.id   AF-A0AAJ2DXF8-F1
#
_cell.length_a   1.000
_cell.length_b   1.000
_cell.length_c   1.000
_cell.angle_alpha   90.00
_cell.angle_beta   90.00
_cell.angle_gamma   90.00
#
_symmetry.space_group_name_H-M   'P 1'
#
loop_
_entity.id
_entity.type
_entity.pdbx_description
1 polymer ?
#
loop_
_entity_poly.entity_id
_entity_poly.type
_entity_poly.pdbx_seq_one_letter_code
_entity_poly.pdbx_strand_id
1 'polypeptide(L)'
;MSRDLLVRSCIIGSLVWLASCGGGGGSPATSTGGGSTSGATPASGASETTAQPPTTASEPAVTAPTLAAATPVIDGTALGTSTWNAGSTATGGIGQAVGGLNCAAPSNSYTYSHLSIYQNGQLLALPANIGTVAPTMTAQTGCVYPVHTVDSSGKIRMDASTNGSYTLGQFFSIWGEPLSSTNIAGLTGTPITAYVTNGGVLTQYTGDLASLVLPAHGEVTIVIGTPLTQIPTYAWTDPPPFATSPITLTYGGVVGSAFWANGDTATGGQGAAVDDIVCAAGMSELYHVHTHLAIFKDGQSLAVPMNIGLPGPCNYEMHTHDQTGIIHIETPNLKSFTLGKFFDIWGQPLSATNVAGITGTVVAYINDNGDVRRYTGDLRAIELTSHRAITLQIGTPVSTLPVYVWASEAQ
;
A
#
# COMPACT_ATOMS: atom_id res chain seq x y z
N MET A 1 17.23 -52.89 10.87
CA MET A 1 16.29 -53.97 10.50
C MET A 1 15.00 -53.32 10.02
N SER A 2 14.64 -53.56 8.75
CA SER A 2 13.37 -53.24 8.06
C SER A 2 12.94 -51.77 7.94
N ARG A 3 12.41 -51.28 6.81
CA ARG A 3 12.29 -51.74 5.41
C ARG A 3 11.76 -50.53 4.63
N ASP A 4 12.17 -50.40 3.38
CA ASP A 4 11.74 -49.40 2.39
C ASP A 4 10.23 -49.34 2.17
N LEU A 5 9.73 -48.17 1.74
CA LEU A 5 8.79 -48.07 0.61
C LEU A 5 8.82 -46.66 -0.02
N LEU A 6 9.49 -46.55 -1.18
CA LEU A 6 9.27 -45.49 -2.16
C LEU A 6 7.97 -45.76 -2.93
N VAL A 7 7.16 -44.73 -3.17
CA VAL A 7 6.17 -44.73 -4.25
C VAL A 7 6.45 -43.54 -5.17
N ARG A 8 6.92 -43.86 -6.38
CA ARG A 8 6.96 -42.97 -7.55
C ARG A 8 5.64 -43.13 -8.30
N SER A 9 5.02 -42.02 -8.68
CA SER A 9 3.94 -42.00 -9.67
C SER A 9 4.35 -41.21 -10.90
N CYS A 10 4.54 -41.92 -12.01
CA CYS A 10 4.57 -41.38 -13.36
C CYS A 10 3.12 -41.33 -13.90
N ILE A 11 2.74 -40.25 -14.58
CA ILE A 11 1.64 -40.26 -15.55
C ILE A 11 2.14 -39.60 -16.84
N ILE A 12 1.95 -40.32 -17.95
CA ILE A 12 2.26 -39.97 -19.34
C ILE A 12 0.92 -39.83 -20.10
N GLY A 13 0.86 -38.86 -21.03
CA GLY A 13 -0.01 -38.85 -22.22
C GLY A 13 -1.39 -38.18 -22.05
N SER A 14 -1.98 -37.45 -23.01
CA SER A 14 -1.67 -37.25 -24.43
C SER A 14 -2.44 -36.02 -24.97
N LEU A 15 -1.87 -35.37 -26.00
CA LEU A 15 -2.52 -34.40 -26.90
C LEU A 15 -3.63 -35.05 -27.74
N VAL A 16 -4.75 -34.35 -27.95
CA VAL A 16 -5.62 -34.51 -29.14
C VAL A 16 -6.15 -33.13 -29.58
N TRP A 17 -5.85 -32.77 -30.82
CA TRP A 17 -6.47 -31.70 -31.61
C TRP A 17 -7.65 -32.27 -32.40
N LEU A 18 -8.75 -31.53 -32.54
CA LEU A 18 -9.79 -31.80 -33.54
C LEU A 18 -10.29 -30.47 -34.12
N ALA A 19 -10.06 -30.33 -35.43
CA ALA A 19 -10.62 -29.33 -36.31
C ALA A 19 -12.05 -29.74 -36.74
N SER A 20 -12.90 -28.75 -37.00
CA SER A 20 -14.16 -28.94 -37.74
C SER A 20 -14.30 -27.84 -38.79
N CYS A 21 -14.44 -28.29 -40.04
CA CYS A 21 -14.76 -27.52 -41.24
C CYS A 21 -16.03 -28.13 -41.86
N GLY A 22 -16.89 -27.27 -42.42
CA GLY A 22 -17.99 -27.61 -43.32
C GLY A 22 -19.18 -26.67 -43.10
N GLY A 23 -19.74 -25.94 -44.07
CA GLY A 23 -19.55 -25.89 -45.51
C GLY A 23 -20.91 -25.88 -46.24
N GLY A 24 -21.18 -24.81 -47.02
CA GLY A 24 -22.20 -24.72 -48.09
C GLY A 24 -23.60 -24.23 -47.65
N GLY A 25 -24.32 -23.36 -48.37
CA GLY A 25 -24.16 -22.75 -49.69
C GLY A 25 -25.55 -22.40 -50.25
N GLY A 26 -25.68 -21.32 -51.03
CA GLY A 26 -26.83 -21.12 -51.95
C GLY A 26 -27.49 -19.72 -51.94
N SER A 27 -27.07 -18.86 -52.87
CA SER A 27 -27.90 -17.80 -53.48
C SER A 27 -28.42 -18.30 -54.84
N PRO A 28 -29.49 -17.73 -55.43
CA PRO A 28 -29.38 -16.55 -56.33
C PRO A 28 -30.56 -15.54 -56.13
N ALA A 29 -30.39 -14.22 -56.24
CA ALA A 29 -30.27 -13.31 -57.40
C ALA A 29 -31.59 -12.98 -58.17
N THR A 30 -31.94 -11.68 -58.11
CA THR A 30 -32.41 -10.74 -59.17
C THR A 30 -33.83 -10.78 -59.79
N SER A 31 -34.52 -9.62 -59.71
CA SER A 31 -35.24 -8.91 -60.81
C SER A 31 -35.39 -7.41 -60.41
N THR A 32 -34.82 -6.42 -61.11
CA THR A 32 -35.33 -5.61 -62.26
C THR A 32 -36.78 -5.13 -62.09
N GLY A 33 -37.18 -3.85 -62.18
CA GLY A 33 -36.63 -2.66 -62.85
C GLY A 33 -37.58 -2.18 -63.97
N GLY A 34 -38.15 -0.97 -63.86
CA GLY A 34 -38.92 -0.23 -64.89
C GLY A 34 -40.37 0.12 -64.45
N GLY A 35 -40.97 1.29 -64.70
CA GLY A 35 -40.60 2.51 -65.42
C GLY A 35 -41.85 3.17 -66.06
N SER A 36 -42.13 4.44 -65.71
CA SER A 36 -42.83 5.50 -66.48
C SER A 36 -44.37 5.37 -66.69
N THR A 37 -45.25 6.39 -66.84
CA THR A 37 -45.18 7.78 -67.36
C THR A 37 -46.37 8.68 -66.94
N SER A 38 -46.09 9.99 -66.84
CA SER A 38 -46.83 11.21 -67.29
C SER A 38 -48.22 11.64 -66.75
N GLY A 39 -48.29 12.92 -66.37
CA GLY A 39 -49.49 13.77 -66.46
C GLY A 39 -49.26 15.17 -65.86
N ALA A 40 -49.45 16.24 -66.64
CA ALA A 40 -48.98 17.61 -66.39
C ALA A 40 -49.96 18.55 -65.62
N THR A 41 -49.36 19.61 -65.05
CA THR A 41 -49.78 20.92 -64.46
C THR A 41 -50.90 21.73 -65.19
N PRO A 42 -51.35 22.95 -64.74
CA PRO A 42 -51.02 23.75 -63.52
C PRO A 42 -52.22 24.49 -62.82
N ALA A 43 -51.97 25.10 -61.63
CA ALA A 43 -52.05 26.57 -61.40
C ALA A 43 -52.52 27.03 -59.98
N SER A 44 -51.85 28.10 -59.50
CA SER A 44 -52.17 29.04 -58.39
C SER A 44 -52.15 28.47 -56.96
N GLY A 45 -51.52 29.06 -55.95
CA GLY A 45 -51.05 30.44 -55.76
C GLY A 45 -51.55 30.94 -54.40
N ALA A 46 -50.88 30.59 -53.32
CA ALA A 46 -51.04 31.25 -52.01
C ALA A 46 -49.76 31.02 -51.18
N SER A 47 -49.17 32.13 -50.75
CA SER A 47 -47.96 32.17 -49.93
C SER A 47 -48.41 32.25 -48.47
N GLU A 48 -48.22 31.16 -47.72
CA GLU A 48 -48.29 31.17 -46.26
C GLU A 48 -46.86 31.09 -45.71
N THR A 49 -46.45 32.17 -45.06
CA THR A 49 -45.19 32.29 -44.35
C THR A 49 -45.21 31.34 -43.15
N THR A 50 -44.58 30.18 -43.29
CA THR A 50 -44.35 29.25 -42.18
C THR A 50 -43.35 29.88 -41.21
N ALA A 51 -43.81 30.17 -40.00
CA ALA A 51 -42.96 30.60 -38.90
C ALA A 51 -41.93 29.51 -38.58
N GLN A 52 -40.65 29.88 -38.65
CA GLN A 52 -39.53 29.05 -38.24
C GLN A 52 -39.66 28.74 -36.74
N PRO A 53 -39.59 27.46 -36.31
CA PRO A 53 -39.60 27.13 -34.89
C PRO A 53 -38.35 27.75 -34.23
N PRO A 54 -38.43 28.20 -32.97
CA PRO A 54 -37.27 28.77 -32.30
C PRO A 54 -36.17 27.71 -32.25
N THR A 55 -35.00 28.08 -32.76
CA THR A 55 -33.77 27.30 -32.57
C THR A 55 -33.56 27.17 -31.07
N THR A 56 -33.83 25.99 -30.53
CA THR A 56 -33.36 25.58 -29.22
C THR A 56 -31.85 25.77 -29.23
N ALA A 57 -31.35 26.72 -28.44
CA ALA A 57 -29.94 26.79 -28.13
C ALA A 57 -29.56 25.42 -27.59
N SER A 58 -28.73 24.68 -28.33
CA SER A 58 -28.21 23.41 -27.88
C SER A 58 -27.48 23.68 -26.57
N GLU A 59 -27.98 23.09 -25.49
CA GLU A 59 -27.29 23.04 -24.21
C GLU A 59 -25.83 22.62 -24.50
N PRO A 60 -24.81 23.33 -23.99
CA PRO A 60 -23.43 22.98 -24.30
C PRO A 60 -23.22 21.52 -23.91
N ALA A 61 -22.84 20.70 -24.90
CA ALA A 61 -22.60 19.28 -24.67
C ALA A 61 -21.57 19.14 -23.54
N VAL A 62 -22.02 18.66 -22.38
CA VAL A 62 -21.13 18.33 -21.27
C VAL A 62 -20.24 17.21 -21.79
N THR A 63 -19.04 17.59 -22.19
CA THR A 63 -18.08 16.64 -22.76
C THR A 63 -17.66 15.73 -21.62
N ALA A 64 -17.78 14.41 -21.82
CA ALA A 64 -17.34 13.44 -20.82
C ALA A 64 -15.86 13.73 -20.46
N PRO A 65 -15.49 13.69 -19.17
CA PRO A 65 -14.13 14.00 -18.77
C PRO A 65 -13.16 12.96 -19.32
N THR A 66 -11.92 13.38 -19.57
CA THR A 66 -10.84 12.49 -20.00
C THR A 66 -9.92 12.16 -18.83
N LEU A 67 -8.99 11.23 -19.01
CA LEU A 67 -7.91 11.05 -18.04
C LEU A 67 -6.88 12.19 -18.15
N ALA A 68 -6.34 12.61 -17.01
CA ALA A 68 -5.19 13.50 -16.91
C ALA A 68 -3.88 12.76 -17.25
N ALA A 69 -2.76 13.49 -17.26
CA ALA A 69 -1.45 12.86 -17.27
C ALA A 69 -1.21 12.11 -15.94
N ALA A 70 -0.58 10.94 -16.03
CA ALA A 70 -0.33 10.11 -14.86
C ALA A 70 0.60 10.82 -13.86
N THR A 71 0.16 10.89 -12.59
CA THR A 71 0.96 11.44 -11.48
C THR A 71 1.61 10.30 -10.68
N PRO A 72 2.89 10.36 -10.33
CA PRO A 72 3.50 9.33 -9.48
C PRO A 72 2.86 9.26 -8.09
N VAL A 73 2.52 8.05 -7.63
CA VAL A 73 2.13 7.80 -6.23
C VAL A 73 3.35 7.28 -5.49
N ILE A 74 3.95 8.14 -4.67
CA ILE A 74 5.18 7.86 -3.92
C ILE A 74 4.83 7.62 -2.45
N ASP A 75 5.19 6.45 -1.92
CA ASP A 75 5.01 6.13 -0.49
C ASP A 75 5.71 7.20 0.40
N GLY A 76 5.05 7.55 1.51
CA GLY A 76 5.51 8.56 2.47
C GLY A 76 5.30 10.01 2.03
N THR A 77 4.57 10.26 0.94
CA THR A 77 4.25 11.61 0.47
C THR A 77 2.79 11.98 0.74
N ALA A 78 2.43 13.24 0.44
CA ALA A 78 1.06 13.73 0.47
C ALA A 78 0.63 14.16 -0.94
N LEU A 79 -0.56 13.75 -1.37
CA LEU A 79 -1.20 14.24 -2.58
C LEU A 79 -2.46 15.02 -2.22
N GLY A 80 -2.45 16.33 -2.46
CA GLY A 80 -3.56 17.23 -2.14
C GLY A 80 -3.34 18.03 -0.86
N THR A 81 -4.40 18.75 -0.47
CA THR A 81 -4.40 19.63 0.72
C THR A 81 -4.88 18.87 1.95
N SER A 82 -4.12 18.91 3.04
CA SER A 82 -4.51 18.29 4.32
C SER A 82 -5.79 18.93 4.86
N THR A 83 -6.81 18.10 5.12
CA THR A 83 -8.15 18.52 5.56
C THR A 83 -8.58 17.80 6.84
N TRP A 84 -8.18 16.54 6.98
CA TRP A 84 -8.55 15.67 8.09
C TRP A 84 -7.31 15.29 8.92
N ASN A 85 -7.53 14.98 10.20
CA ASN A 85 -6.49 14.47 11.07
C ASN A 85 -6.10 13.04 10.69
N ALA A 86 -4.83 12.67 10.93
CA ALA A 86 -4.35 11.31 10.75
C ALA A 86 -5.10 10.31 11.67
N GLY A 87 -5.24 9.07 11.19
CA GLY A 87 -5.92 7.99 11.90
C GLY A 87 -7.41 7.90 11.61
N SER A 88 -8.02 6.83 12.14
CA SER A 88 -9.47 6.69 12.22
C SER A 88 -10.05 7.67 13.25
N THR A 89 -11.28 8.15 13.04
CA THR A 89 -12.00 8.94 14.05
C THR A 89 -12.47 8.06 15.22
N ALA A 90 -12.98 8.67 16.28
CA ALA A 90 -13.50 7.95 17.45
C ALA A 90 -14.71 7.03 17.13
N THR A 91 -15.40 7.27 16.01
CA THR A 91 -16.50 6.42 15.51
C THR A 91 -16.03 5.39 14.47
N GLY A 92 -14.77 5.46 14.05
CA GLY A 92 -14.15 4.53 13.12
C GLY A 92 -13.53 3.33 13.81
N GLY A 93 -12.63 2.64 13.10
CA GLY A 93 -11.90 1.49 13.59
C GLY A 93 -10.78 1.88 14.57
N ILE A 94 -11.02 1.62 15.85
CA ILE A 94 -10.06 1.82 16.96
C ILE A 94 -9.69 0.50 17.64
N GLY A 95 -9.88 -0.63 16.95
CA GLY A 95 -9.52 -1.98 17.39
C GLY A 95 -10.71 -2.96 17.44
N GLN A 96 -11.93 -2.46 17.42
CA GLN A 96 -13.16 -3.27 17.37
C GLN A 96 -13.50 -3.74 15.95
N ALA A 97 -14.41 -4.70 15.79
CA ALA A 97 -14.91 -5.06 14.45
C ALA A 97 -15.71 -3.90 13.83
N VAL A 98 -15.45 -3.57 12.56
CA VAL A 98 -16.11 -2.47 11.82
C VAL A 98 -16.41 -2.93 10.40
N GLY A 99 -17.66 -2.79 9.93
CA GLY A 99 -18.03 -3.16 8.56
C GLY A 99 -17.79 -4.63 8.20
N GLY A 100 -17.84 -5.52 9.19
CA GLY A 100 -17.51 -6.94 9.05
C GLY A 100 -16.01 -7.25 9.00
N LEU A 101 -15.15 -6.24 9.18
CA LEU A 101 -13.70 -6.35 9.18
C LEU A 101 -13.16 -6.29 10.60
N ASN A 102 -12.19 -7.14 10.91
CA ASN A 102 -11.52 -7.16 12.20
C ASN A 102 -10.18 -6.45 12.11
N CYS A 103 -9.78 -5.81 13.21
CA CYS A 103 -8.41 -5.35 13.38
C CYS A 103 -7.57 -6.54 13.88
N ALA A 104 -6.50 -6.87 13.17
CA ALA A 104 -5.65 -8.01 13.50
C ALA A 104 -4.17 -7.70 13.23
N ALA A 105 -3.29 -8.67 13.49
CA ALA A 105 -1.91 -8.58 13.03
C ALA A 105 -1.88 -8.38 11.50
N PRO A 106 -0.91 -7.61 10.96
CA PRO A 106 -0.78 -7.40 9.52
C PRO A 106 -0.69 -8.73 8.76
N SER A 107 -1.28 -8.76 7.57
CA SER A 107 -1.28 -9.90 6.67
C SER A 107 0.07 -10.07 5.97
N ASN A 108 0.23 -11.16 5.21
CA ASN A 108 1.44 -11.46 4.47
C ASN A 108 1.43 -11.08 2.98
N SER A 109 0.31 -10.52 2.49
CA SER A 109 0.15 -10.15 1.10
C SER A 109 -0.80 -8.97 0.99
N TYR A 110 -0.44 -7.98 0.17
CA TYR A 110 -1.24 -6.78 -0.04
C TYR A 110 -1.33 -6.43 -1.52
N THR A 111 -2.45 -5.83 -1.89
CA THR A 111 -2.66 -5.08 -3.11
C THR A 111 -3.11 -3.66 -2.76
N TYR A 112 -3.27 -2.80 -3.76
CA TYR A 112 -3.50 -1.38 -3.54
C TYR A 112 -4.66 -0.86 -4.37
N SER A 113 -5.34 0.17 -3.87
CA SER A 113 -6.26 1.01 -4.65
C SER A 113 -5.92 2.47 -4.37
N HIS A 114 -6.37 3.39 -5.21
CA HIS A 114 -6.20 4.83 -4.96
C HIS A 114 -7.56 5.49 -4.72
N LEU A 115 -7.63 6.37 -3.72
CA LEU A 115 -8.77 7.27 -3.55
C LEU A 115 -8.32 8.72 -3.70
N SER A 116 -9.00 9.44 -4.59
CA SER A 116 -8.88 10.88 -4.74
C SER A 116 -10.20 11.55 -4.39
N ILE A 117 -10.17 12.57 -3.52
CA ILE A 117 -11.35 13.38 -3.18
C ILE A 117 -11.08 14.81 -3.62
N TYR A 118 -11.91 15.33 -4.51
CA TYR A 118 -11.87 16.70 -4.98
C TYR A 118 -13.06 17.50 -4.45
N GLN A 119 -12.81 18.70 -3.95
CA GLN A 119 -13.86 19.67 -3.64
C GLN A 119 -13.60 20.94 -4.45
N ASN A 120 -14.54 21.31 -5.32
CA ASN A 120 -14.46 22.50 -6.17
C ASN A 120 -13.13 22.62 -6.94
N GLY A 121 -12.65 21.50 -7.49
CA GLY A 121 -11.39 21.44 -8.25
C GLY A 121 -10.11 21.28 -7.42
N GLN A 122 -10.19 21.35 -6.08
CA GLN A 122 -9.04 21.14 -5.20
C GLN A 122 -8.94 19.68 -4.76
N LEU A 123 -7.79 19.03 -4.99
CA LEU A 123 -7.49 17.71 -4.43
C LEU A 123 -7.24 17.82 -2.93
N LEU A 124 -7.94 17.00 -2.15
CA LEU A 124 -7.78 16.88 -0.70
C LEU A 124 -7.00 15.61 -0.37
N ALA A 125 -6.05 15.74 0.54
CA ALA A 125 -5.22 14.62 0.96
C ALA A 125 -6.01 13.70 1.90
N LEU A 126 -6.01 12.40 1.61
CA LEU A 126 -6.45 11.40 2.57
C LEU A 126 -5.54 11.44 3.82
N PRO A 127 -6.08 11.26 5.04
CA PRO A 127 -5.23 11.11 6.20
C PRO A 127 -4.39 9.84 6.13
N ALA A 128 -3.17 9.94 6.66
CA ALA A 128 -2.35 8.77 6.98
C ALA A 128 -2.98 7.94 8.11
N ASN A 129 -2.60 6.67 8.22
CA ASN A 129 -2.91 5.77 9.34
C ASN A 129 -4.40 5.49 9.60
N ILE A 130 -5.30 5.76 8.64
CA ILE A 130 -6.69 5.26 8.74
C ILE A 130 -6.64 3.74 8.82
N GLY A 131 -7.30 3.16 9.83
CA GLY A 131 -7.35 1.70 10.00
C GLY A 131 -6.07 1.09 10.61
N THR A 132 -5.20 1.90 11.22
CA THR A 132 -4.07 1.42 12.00
C THR A 132 -4.25 1.78 13.47
N VAL A 133 -4.06 0.80 14.35
CA VAL A 133 -4.14 0.98 15.81
C VAL A 133 -2.75 0.77 16.39
N ALA A 134 -2.24 1.80 17.05
CA ALA A 134 -0.91 1.78 17.63
C ALA A 134 -0.77 0.76 18.77
N PRO A 135 0.45 0.23 19.00
CA PRO A 135 0.75 -0.58 20.17
C PRO A 135 0.42 0.09 21.51
N THR A 136 0.09 -0.75 22.49
CA THR A 136 -0.03 -0.37 23.91
C THR A 136 0.72 -1.37 24.77
N MET A 137 0.90 -1.10 26.06
CA MET A 137 1.51 -2.06 27.00
C MET A 137 0.80 -3.42 27.03
N THR A 138 -0.53 -3.44 26.86
CA THR A 138 -1.35 -4.66 26.89
C THR A 138 -1.56 -5.30 25.51
N ALA A 139 -1.31 -4.57 24.43
CA ALA A 139 -1.43 -5.03 23.05
C ALA A 139 -0.21 -4.53 22.25
N GLN A 140 0.90 -5.23 22.39
CA GLN A 140 2.24 -4.73 22.07
C GLN A 140 2.55 -4.70 20.57
N THR A 141 1.76 -5.41 19.78
CA THR A 141 1.82 -5.43 18.31
C THR A 141 0.92 -4.37 17.66
N GLY A 142 -0.02 -3.78 18.42
CA GLY A 142 -1.11 -3.01 17.83
C GLY A 142 -1.99 -3.89 16.92
N CYS A 143 -2.70 -3.28 15.98
CA CYS A 143 -3.39 -4.03 14.93
C CYS A 143 -3.65 -3.14 13.70
N VAL A 144 -3.99 -3.77 12.59
CA VAL A 144 -4.35 -3.11 11.34
C VAL A 144 -5.63 -3.74 10.78
N TYR A 145 -6.50 -2.93 10.19
CA TYR A 145 -7.64 -3.43 9.42
C TYR A 145 -7.16 -3.83 8.02
N PRO A 146 -7.82 -4.78 7.35
CA PRO A 146 -7.39 -5.25 6.03
C PRO A 146 -7.52 -4.19 4.91
N VAL A 147 -8.08 -3.01 5.21
CA VAL A 147 -8.19 -1.87 4.31
C VAL A 147 -7.78 -0.62 5.06
N HIS A 148 -6.63 -0.05 4.74
CA HIS A 148 -6.04 1.02 5.55
C HIS A 148 -5.18 1.96 4.70
N THR A 149 -4.77 3.07 5.30
CA THR A 149 -3.76 3.96 4.72
C THR A 149 -2.54 4.01 5.64
N VAL A 150 -1.39 4.32 5.08
CA VAL A 150 -0.14 4.50 5.85
C VAL A 150 0.38 5.94 5.73
N ASP A 151 0.06 6.60 4.63
CA ASP A 151 0.46 7.98 4.35
C ASP A 151 -0.67 8.74 3.65
N SER A 152 -0.40 9.97 3.27
CA SER A 152 -1.38 10.87 2.65
C SER A 152 -1.32 10.89 1.13
N SER A 153 -0.76 9.85 0.50
CA SER A 153 -0.68 9.75 -0.96
C SER A 153 -2.02 9.38 -1.61
N GLY A 154 -3.02 8.99 -0.83
CA GLY A 154 -4.28 8.43 -1.32
C GLY A 154 -4.22 6.94 -1.65
N LYS A 155 -3.07 6.29 -1.45
CA LYS A 155 -2.90 4.84 -1.57
C LYS A 155 -3.59 4.12 -0.42
N ILE A 156 -4.65 3.38 -0.75
CA ILE A 156 -5.34 2.45 0.14
C ILE A 156 -4.68 1.08 -0.02
N ARG A 157 -4.25 0.51 1.10
CA ARG A 157 -3.68 -0.83 1.19
C ARG A 157 -4.79 -1.82 1.48
N MET A 158 -4.76 -2.97 0.80
CA MET A 158 -5.80 -3.99 0.87
C MET A 158 -5.16 -5.36 1.04
N ASP A 159 -5.52 -6.07 2.11
CA ASP A 159 -5.06 -7.43 2.39
C ASP A 159 -5.52 -8.38 1.28
N ALA A 160 -4.55 -9.02 0.61
CA ALA A 160 -4.76 -9.91 -0.51
C ALA A 160 -4.58 -11.40 -0.15
N SER A 161 -4.32 -11.73 1.12
CA SER A 161 -4.05 -13.11 1.57
C SER A 161 -5.23 -14.08 1.39
N THR A 162 -6.46 -13.57 1.47
CA THR A 162 -7.69 -14.36 1.43
C THR A 162 -8.48 -14.20 0.13
N ASN A 163 -7.95 -13.49 -0.87
CA ASN A 163 -8.67 -13.06 -2.08
C ASN A 163 -9.99 -12.30 -1.78
N GLY A 164 -10.06 -11.63 -0.62
CA GLY A 164 -11.19 -10.78 -0.26
C GLY A 164 -11.31 -9.56 -1.16
N SER A 165 -12.54 -9.10 -1.37
CA SER A 165 -12.83 -7.80 -2.00
C SER A 165 -13.32 -6.82 -0.95
N TYR A 166 -12.88 -5.57 -1.04
CA TYR A 166 -13.23 -4.54 -0.08
C TYR A 166 -13.99 -3.40 -0.73
N THR A 167 -14.94 -2.80 0.00
CA THR A 167 -15.71 -1.66 -0.52
C THR A 167 -15.23 -0.33 0.03
N LEU A 168 -15.52 0.74 -0.71
CA LEU A 168 -15.34 2.10 -0.26
C LEU A 168 -16.14 2.37 1.03
N GLY A 169 -17.33 1.77 1.18
CA GLY A 169 -18.11 1.85 2.42
C GLY A 169 -17.42 1.22 3.61
N GLN A 170 -16.73 0.09 3.44
CA GLN A 170 -15.93 -0.52 4.50
C GLN A 170 -14.75 0.38 4.89
N PHE A 171 -14.05 0.96 3.92
CA PHE A 171 -12.97 1.91 4.17
C PHE A 171 -13.46 3.14 4.94
N PHE A 172 -14.57 3.77 4.53
CA PHE A 172 -15.15 4.92 5.25
C PHE A 172 -15.68 4.54 6.63
N SER A 173 -16.19 3.32 6.81
CA SER A 173 -16.59 2.82 8.13
C SER A 173 -15.37 2.70 9.06
N ILE A 174 -14.25 2.15 8.56
CA ILE A 174 -12.99 2.11 9.30
C ILE A 174 -12.46 3.51 9.57
N TRP A 175 -12.56 4.43 8.61
CA TRP A 175 -12.21 5.82 8.84
C TRP A 175 -13.09 6.47 9.91
N GLY A 176 -14.37 6.07 9.98
CA GLY A 176 -15.35 6.67 10.88
C GLY A 176 -15.91 7.99 10.36
N GLU A 177 -15.92 8.15 9.04
CA GLU A 177 -16.38 9.33 8.33
C GLU A 177 -17.62 8.98 7.48
N PRO A 178 -18.59 9.89 7.29
CA PRO A 178 -19.80 9.59 6.52
C PRO A 178 -19.50 9.39 5.03
N LEU A 179 -20.22 8.46 4.40
CA LEU A 179 -20.21 8.24 2.96
C LEU A 179 -21.65 8.13 2.45
N SER A 180 -22.09 9.10 1.66
CA SER A 180 -23.41 9.11 1.01
C SER A 180 -23.39 9.93 -0.27
N SER A 181 -24.51 9.96 -0.99
CA SER A 181 -24.71 10.82 -2.17
C SER A 181 -24.74 12.32 -1.87
N THR A 182 -24.69 12.72 -0.60
CA THR A 182 -24.77 14.14 -0.16
C THR A 182 -23.67 14.54 0.82
N ASN A 183 -22.87 13.58 1.30
CA ASN A 183 -21.82 13.83 2.29
C ASN A 183 -20.67 12.85 2.09
N ILE A 184 -19.46 13.39 1.92
CA ILE A 184 -18.21 12.63 1.81
C ILE A 184 -17.26 13.13 2.90
N ALA A 185 -17.10 12.38 3.98
CA ALA A 185 -16.22 12.71 5.10
C ALA A 185 -16.43 14.13 5.66
N GLY A 186 -17.69 14.50 5.88
CA GLY A 186 -18.10 15.81 6.39
C GLY A 186 -18.20 16.89 5.32
N LEU A 187 -17.71 16.64 4.10
CA LEU A 187 -17.82 17.56 2.98
C LEU A 187 -19.22 17.49 2.37
N THR A 188 -19.88 18.64 2.30
CA THR A 188 -21.17 18.81 1.64
C THR A 188 -21.00 19.70 0.41
N GLY A 189 -21.81 19.43 -0.61
CA GLY A 189 -21.76 20.14 -1.90
C GLY A 189 -22.41 19.30 -2.98
N THR A 190 -22.94 19.95 -4.01
CA THR A 190 -23.59 19.25 -5.14
C THR A 190 -23.08 19.82 -6.46
N PRO A 191 -22.98 19.00 -7.53
CA PRO A 191 -23.18 17.54 -7.53
C PRO A 191 -22.03 16.77 -6.82
N ILE A 192 -22.31 15.54 -6.38
CA ILE A 192 -21.28 14.55 -6.02
C ILE A 192 -21.26 13.51 -7.14
N THR A 193 -20.11 13.36 -7.79
CA THR A 193 -19.90 12.39 -8.87
C THR A 193 -18.70 11.51 -8.57
N ALA A 194 -18.79 10.23 -8.88
CA ALA A 194 -17.69 9.29 -8.72
C ALA A 194 -17.24 8.72 -10.06
N TYR A 195 -15.95 8.51 -10.20
CA TYR A 195 -15.31 7.88 -11.35
C TYR A 195 -14.42 6.74 -10.88
N VAL A 196 -14.38 5.69 -11.68
CA VAL A 196 -13.49 4.54 -11.48
C VAL A 196 -12.60 4.41 -12.70
N THR A 197 -11.28 4.39 -12.48
CA THR A 197 -10.29 4.06 -13.50
C THR A 197 -9.72 2.69 -13.19
N ASN A 198 -9.84 1.74 -14.13
CA ASN A 198 -9.26 0.41 -13.97
C ASN A 198 -8.65 -0.06 -15.30
N GLY A 199 -7.38 -0.46 -15.29
CA GLY A 199 -6.65 -0.81 -16.52
C GLY A 199 -6.62 0.29 -17.57
N GLY A 200 -6.66 1.57 -17.15
CA GLY A 200 -6.74 2.73 -18.03
C GLY A 200 -8.14 3.05 -18.58
N VAL A 201 -9.17 2.29 -18.21
CA VAL A 201 -10.56 2.54 -18.61
C VAL A 201 -11.25 3.40 -17.56
N LEU A 202 -11.63 4.61 -17.96
CA LEU A 202 -12.39 5.56 -17.14
C LEU A 202 -13.89 5.32 -17.27
N THR A 203 -14.57 5.10 -16.15
CA THR A 203 -16.02 4.93 -16.10
C THR A 203 -16.63 5.79 -15.00
N GLN A 204 -17.75 6.46 -15.27
CA GLN A 204 -18.53 7.11 -14.22
C GLN A 204 -19.31 6.07 -13.42
N TYR A 205 -19.18 6.09 -12.10
CA TYR A 205 -19.91 5.23 -11.19
C TYR A 205 -21.21 5.90 -10.75
N THR A 206 -22.35 5.21 -10.93
CA THR A 206 -23.69 5.71 -10.63
C THR A 206 -24.43 4.91 -9.56
N GLY A 207 -23.78 3.87 -9.02
CA GLY A 207 -24.32 3.05 -7.94
C GLY A 207 -24.19 3.71 -6.57
N ASP A 208 -24.56 2.96 -5.53
CA ASP A 208 -24.31 3.35 -4.14
C ASP A 208 -22.80 3.34 -3.83
N LEU A 209 -22.26 4.49 -3.41
CA LEU A 209 -20.84 4.65 -3.10
C LEU A 209 -20.38 3.67 -2.01
N ALA A 210 -21.22 3.34 -1.03
CA ALA A 210 -20.84 2.40 0.02
C ALA A 210 -20.63 0.97 -0.51
N SER A 211 -21.29 0.64 -1.63
CA SER A 211 -21.22 -0.64 -2.31
C SER A 211 -20.13 -0.70 -3.40
N LEU A 212 -19.42 0.40 -3.66
CA LEU A 212 -18.34 0.45 -4.65
C LEU A 212 -17.17 -0.43 -4.18
N VAL A 213 -16.89 -1.50 -4.92
CA VAL A 213 -15.72 -2.37 -4.68
C VAL A 213 -14.45 -1.64 -5.14
N LEU A 214 -13.47 -1.51 -4.24
CA LEU A 214 -12.19 -0.89 -4.53
C LEU A 214 -11.42 -1.74 -5.56
N PRO A 215 -11.08 -1.20 -6.74
CA PRO A 215 -10.35 -1.96 -7.76
C PRO A 215 -8.88 -2.14 -7.35
N ALA A 216 -8.39 -3.37 -7.44
CA ALA A 216 -6.96 -3.68 -7.27
C ALA A 216 -6.14 -3.01 -8.38
N HIS A 217 -5.13 -2.23 -8.00
CA HIS A 217 -4.36 -1.30 -8.83
C HIS A 217 -5.22 -0.37 -9.69
N GLY A 218 -6.45 -0.09 -9.26
CA GLY A 218 -7.33 0.89 -9.87
C GLY A 218 -7.52 2.11 -8.96
N GLU A 219 -8.32 3.04 -9.46
CA GLU A 219 -8.45 4.39 -8.88
C GLU A 219 -9.92 4.74 -8.75
N VAL A 220 -10.29 5.34 -7.62
CA VAL A 220 -11.59 5.92 -7.36
C VAL A 220 -11.40 7.43 -7.19
N THR A 221 -12.11 8.23 -7.98
CA THR A 221 -12.13 9.68 -7.82
C THR A 221 -13.54 10.13 -7.46
N ILE A 222 -13.69 10.81 -6.33
CA ILE A 222 -14.93 11.47 -5.90
C ILE A 222 -14.75 12.97 -6.12
N VAL A 223 -15.68 13.58 -6.85
CA VAL A 223 -15.70 15.02 -7.14
C VAL A 223 -16.95 15.64 -6.53
N ILE A 224 -16.75 16.68 -5.73
CA ILE A 224 -17.80 17.41 -5.01
C ILE A 224 -17.83 18.84 -5.55
N GLY A 225 -18.98 19.28 -6.04
CA GLY A 225 -19.17 20.62 -6.59
C GLY A 225 -18.68 20.73 -8.03
N THR A 226 -17.73 21.61 -8.31
CA THR A 226 -17.24 21.87 -9.68
C THR A 226 -16.72 20.60 -10.37
N PRO A 227 -17.31 20.18 -11.51
CA PRO A 227 -16.83 19.02 -12.26
C PRO A 227 -15.41 19.21 -12.78
N LEU A 228 -14.63 18.13 -12.79
CA LEU A 228 -13.32 18.11 -13.41
C LEU A 228 -13.45 17.82 -14.91
N THR A 229 -12.67 18.51 -15.75
CA THR A 229 -12.55 18.17 -17.18
C THR A 229 -11.58 17.01 -17.42
N GLN A 230 -10.65 16.81 -16.48
CA GLN A 230 -9.71 15.69 -16.48
C GLN A 230 -9.71 14.99 -15.12
N ILE A 231 -9.98 13.69 -15.10
CA ILE A 231 -9.90 12.84 -13.91
C ILE A 231 -8.45 12.44 -13.71
N PRO A 232 -7.89 12.53 -12.47
CA PRO A 232 -6.53 12.11 -12.23
C PRO A 232 -6.34 10.63 -12.52
N THR A 233 -5.12 10.28 -12.87
CA THR A 233 -4.65 8.90 -12.92
C THR A 233 -3.21 8.84 -12.45
N TYR A 234 -2.74 7.66 -12.09
CA TYR A 234 -1.55 7.51 -11.29
C TYR A 234 -0.57 6.48 -11.84
N ALA A 235 0.71 6.80 -11.72
CA ALA A 235 1.80 5.88 -11.96
C ALA A 235 2.24 5.26 -10.63
N TRP A 236 1.98 3.98 -10.47
CA TRP A 236 2.34 3.22 -9.27
C TRP A 236 3.85 2.93 -9.26
N THR A 237 4.53 3.32 -8.18
CA THR A 237 5.91 2.91 -7.91
C THR A 237 5.93 1.92 -6.77
N ASP A 238 5.74 0.64 -7.09
CA ASP A 238 5.77 -0.40 -6.07
C ASP A 238 7.21 -0.78 -5.68
N PRO A 239 7.44 -1.16 -4.42
CA PRO A 239 8.71 -1.75 -4.00
C PRO A 239 9.09 -2.99 -4.83
N PRO A 240 10.37 -3.38 -4.84
CA PRO A 240 10.78 -4.64 -5.46
C PRO A 240 10.00 -5.83 -4.88
N PRO A 241 9.69 -6.85 -5.69
CA PRO A 241 8.95 -8.01 -5.22
C PRO A 241 9.73 -8.76 -4.12
N PHE A 242 9.01 -9.49 -3.29
CA PHE A 242 9.64 -10.34 -2.29
C PHE A 242 10.43 -11.50 -2.92
N ALA A 243 11.55 -11.85 -2.30
CA ALA A 243 12.30 -13.05 -2.61
C ALA A 243 11.45 -14.29 -2.32
N THR A 244 11.55 -15.31 -3.18
CA THR A 244 10.77 -16.55 -3.05
C THR A 244 11.28 -17.51 -1.99
N SER A 245 12.48 -17.28 -1.47
CA SER A 245 13.12 -18.07 -0.42
C SER A 245 13.20 -17.25 0.87
N PRO A 246 12.32 -17.52 1.85
CA PRO A 246 12.38 -16.84 3.14
C PRO A 246 13.68 -17.18 3.89
N ILE A 247 14.16 -16.21 4.66
CA ILE A 247 15.29 -16.35 5.59
C ILE A 247 14.70 -16.61 6.97
N THR A 248 15.01 -17.76 7.55
CA THR A 248 14.61 -18.06 8.93
C THR A 248 15.54 -17.35 9.90
N LEU A 249 14.96 -16.52 10.77
CA LEU A 249 15.64 -15.90 11.89
C LEU A 249 15.57 -16.85 13.08
N THR A 250 16.73 -17.31 13.53
CA THR A 250 16.89 -18.25 14.63
C THR A 250 17.90 -17.67 15.61
N TYR A 251 17.53 -17.59 16.89
CA TYR A 251 18.43 -17.15 17.96
C TYR A 251 19.79 -17.88 17.92
N GLY A 252 20.86 -17.10 18.06
CA GLY A 252 22.26 -17.54 17.89
C GLY A 252 22.70 -17.68 16.44
N GLY A 253 21.88 -17.22 15.49
CA GLY A 253 22.13 -17.32 14.05
C GLY A 253 22.96 -16.17 13.48
N VAL A 254 23.19 -16.25 12.17
CA VAL A 254 23.90 -15.23 11.37
C VAL A 254 23.16 -15.03 10.06
N VAL A 255 22.86 -13.78 9.71
CA VAL A 255 22.30 -13.41 8.40
C VAL A 255 23.21 -12.40 7.74
N GLY A 256 23.78 -12.77 6.59
CA GLY A 256 24.77 -11.95 5.88
C GLY A 256 26.21 -12.23 6.29
N SER A 257 27.16 -11.48 5.72
CA SER A 257 28.59 -11.60 6.05
C SER A 257 28.99 -10.61 7.14
N ALA A 258 29.79 -11.05 8.11
CA ALA A 258 30.37 -10.18 9.12
C ALA A 258 31.18 -9.03 8.48
N PHE A 259 30.97 -7.81 8.98
CA PHE A 259 31.61 -6.61 8.44
C PHE A 259 32.10 -5.66 9.54
N TRP A 260 31.29 -5.42 10.57
CA TRP A 260 31.66 -4.63 11.75
C TRP A 260 32.09 -5.54 12.91
N ALA A 261 32.81 -4.96 13.87
CA ALA A 261 33.10 -5.63 15.13
C ALA A 261 31.82 -5.82 15.97
N ASN A 262 31.81 -6.84 16.82
CA ASN A 262 30.73 -7.08 17.78
C ASN A 262 30.71 -6.00 18.86
N GLY A 263 29.51 -5.66 19.33
CA GLY A 263 29.27 -4.66 20.35
C GLY A 263 29.23 -3.22 19.86
N ASP A 264 29.04 -2.32 20.82
CA ASP A 264 29.01 -0.88 20.61
C ASP A 264 30.41 -0.32 20.33
N THR A 265 30.48 0.78 19.55
CA THR A 265 31.75 1.51 19.39
C THR A 265 32.08 2.32 20.66
N ALA A 266 33.29 2.88 20.71
CA ALA A 266 33.71 3.74 21.83
C ALA A 266 32.83 5.00 22.03
N THR A 267 32.06 5.40 21.01
CA THR A 267 31.12 6.52 21.09
C THR A 267 29.67 6.09 21.30
N GLY A 268 29.41 4.79 21.39
CA GLY A 268 28.09 4.22 21.62
C GLY A 268 27.75 4.03 23.10
N GLY A 269 26.91 3.04 23.38
CA GLY A 269 26.42 2.71 24.71
C GLY A 269 27.52 2.14 25.62
N GLN A 270 27.85 2.87 26.68
CA GLN A 270 28.86 2.46 27.67
C GLN A 270 28.27 2.38 29.10
N GLY A 271 26.96 2.15 29.21
CA GLY A 271 26.21 1.96 30.45
C GLY A 271 25.48 3.21 30.97
N ALA A 272 25.77 4.40 30.44
CA ALA A 272 24.94 5.59 30.66
C ALA A 272 23.73 5.60 29.71
N ALA A 273 22.65 6.29 30.05
CA ALA A 273 21.53 6.43 29.11
C ALA A 273 22.00 7.08 27.79
N VAL A 274 21.54 6.54 26.67
CA VAL A 274 21.73 7.11 25.32
C VAL A 274 20.36 7.56 24.87
N ASP A 275 20.21 8.85 24.58
CA ASP A 275 18.91 9.51 24.47
C ASP A 275 18.03 9.26 25.72
N ASP A 276 16.85 8.68 25.55
CA ASP A 276 15.93 8.23 26.60
C ASP A 276 15.97 6.70 26.82
N ILE A 277 16.93 6.01 26.20
CA ILE A 277 17.12 4.57 26.29
C ILE A 277 18.04 4.24 27.47
N VAL A 278 17.52 3.50 28.42
CA VAL A 278 18.17 3.22 29.71
C VAL A 278 18.99 1.94 29.62
N CYS A 279 20.17 1.93 30.24
CA CYS A 279 20.91 0.70 30.53
C CYS A 279 20.66 0.29 31.98
N ALA A 280 20.10 -0.91 32.20
CA ALA A 280 19.78 -1.39 33.54
C ALA A 280 20.26 -2.83 33.77
N ALA A 281 20.67 -3.12 35.00
CA ALA A 281 20.91 -4.48 35.44
C ALA A 281 19.56 -5.15 35.76
N GLY A 282 19.30 -6.33 35.18
CA GLY A 282 18.02 -7.03 35.35
C GLY A 282 16.86 -6.27 34.71
N MET A 283 16.90 -6.12 33.38
CA MET A 283 15.86 -5.40 32.64
C MET A 283 14.48 -5.99 32.85
N SER A 284 13.48 -5.11 32.84
CA SER A 284 12.08 -5.48 32.88
C SER A 284 11.56 -5.63 31.46
N GLU A 285 10.93 -6.76 31.17
CA GLU A 285 10.36 -7.10 29.87
C GLU A 285 8.82 -6.96 29.87
N LEU A 286 8.28 -5.95 30.58
CA LEU A 286 6.83 -5.74 30.60
C LEU A 286 6.30 -5.38 29.20
N TYR A 287 7.09 -4.64 28.43
CA TYR A 287 6.98 -4.50 26.99
C TYR A 287 8.17 -5.22 26.36
N HIS A 288 7.89 -6.21 25.51
CA HIS A 288 8.89 -7.06 24.88
C HIS A 288 8.48 -7.28 23.42
N VAL A 289 9.17 -6.63 22.49
CA VAL A 289 8.94 -6.80 21.04
C VAL A 289 10.24 -6.92 20.28
N HIS A 290 10.14 -7.40 19.04
CA HIS A 290 11.27 -7.63 18.16
C HIS A 290 11.11 -6.85 16.86
N THR A 291 12.18 -6.28 16.32
CA THR A 291 12.23 -5.70 14.96
C THR A 291 13.47 -6.23 14.25
N HIS A 292 13.50 -6.16 12.92
CA HIS A 292 14.61 -6.71 12.13
C HIS A 292 15.25 -5.63 11.26
N LEU A 293 16.58 -5.56 11.29
CA LEU A 293 17.38 -4.69 10.44
C LEU A 293 18.23 -5.52 9.47
N ALA A 294 18.03 -5.27 8.17
CA ALA A 294 18.86 -5.80 7.09
C ALA A 294 19.68 -4.67 6.47
N ILE A 295 20.98 -4.87 6.29
CA ILE A 295 21.86 -3.91 5.62
C ILE A 295 22.48 -4.57 4.39
N PHE A 296 22.29 -3.96 3.23
CA PHE A 296 22.85 -4.44 1.96
C PHE A 296 23.83 -3.43 1.38
N LYS A 297 25.01 -3.89 0.97
CA LYS A 297 25.96 -3.11 0.17
C LYS A 297 26.12 -3.76 -1.20
N ASP A 298 25.70 -3.05 -2.25
CA ASP A 298 25.77 -3.52 -3.64
C ASP A 298 25.20 -4.95 -3.82
N GLY A 299 24.06 -5.22 -3.17
CA GLY A 299 23.38 -6.52 -3.20
C GLY A 299 23.93 -7.58 -2.23
N GLN A 300 25.04 -7.33 -1.54
CA GLN A 300 25.57 -8.23 -0.51
C GLN A 300 24.94 -7.92 0.85
N SER A 301 24.35 -8.93 1.49
CA SER A 301 23.83 -8.83 2.86
C SER A 301 24.98 -8.77 3.86
N LEU A 302 25.00 -7.74 4.70
CA LEU A 302 25.97 -7.54 5.77
C LEU A 302 25.29 -7.84 7.11
N ALA A 303 25.96 -8.65 7.93
CA ALA A 303 25.44 -9.01 9.24
C ALA A 303 25.49 -7.80 10.18
N VAL A 304 24.36 -7.51 10.82
CA VAL A 304 24.31 -6.60 11.98
C VAL A 304 25.09 -7.26 13.12
N PRO A 305 25.98 -6.55 13.83
CA PRO A 305 26.75 -7.15 14.91
C PRO A 305 25.89 -7.66 16.07
N MET A 306 26.36 -8.73 16.70
CA MET A 306 25.85 -9.14 18.00
C MET A 306 26.36 -8.21 19.10
N ASN A 307 25.67 -8.21 20.25
CA ASN A 307 26.01 -7.47 21.47
C ASN A 307 25.93 -5.94 21.37
N ILE A 308 25.26 -5.39 20.34
CA ILE A 308 24.93 -3.96 20.34
C ILE A 308 24.00 -3.71 21.54
N GLY A 309 24.28 -2.70 22.35
CA GLY A 309 23.53 -2.40 23.56
C GLY A 309 23.75 -3.38 24.73
N LEU A 310 24.77 -4.23 24.67
CA LEU A 310 25.13 -5.18 25.74
C LEU A 310 26.55 -4.92 26.26
N PRO A 311 26.81 -3.78 26.96
CA PRO A 311 28.14 -3.44 27.46
C PRO A 311 28.68 -4.38 28.57
N GLY A 312 27.85 -5.31 29.07
CA GLY A 312 28.23 -6.32 30.05
C GLY A 312 27.58 -6.15 31.43
N PRO A 313 27.73 -5.01 32.15
CA PRO A 313 27.17 -4.83 33.49
C PRO A 313 25.67 -4.50 33.49
N CYS A 314 25.13 -4.11 32.35
CA CYS A 314 23.72 -3.81 32.12
C CYS A 314 23.38 -4.09 30.66
N ASN A 315 22.08 -4.11 30.36
CA ASN A 315 21.58 -4.18 29.00
C ASN A 315 20.82 -2.88 28.72
N TYR A 316 20.95 -2.34 27.51
CA TYR A 316 20.06 -1.29 27.03
C TYR A 316 18.71 -1.88 26.66
N GLU A 317 17.63 -1.12 26.87
CA GLU A 317 16.26 -1.53 26.49
C GLU A 317 16.11 -1.87 25.02
N MET A 318 17.10 -1.53 24.19
CA MET A 318 17.20 -1.94 22.80
C MET A 318 18.58 -2.52 22.51
N HIS A 319 18.66 -3.77 22.04
CA HIS A 319 19.92 -4.48 21.87
C HIS A 319 19.85 -5.65 20.88
N THR A 320 21.00 -6.23 20.54
CA THR A 320 21.12 -7.45 19.72
C THR A 320 21.81 -8.57 20.50
N HIS A 321 21.29 -9.79 20.41
CA HIS A 321 21.94 -10.98 21.00
C HIS A 321 22.88 -11.70 20.04
N ASP A 322 22.60 -11.63 18.74
CA ASP A 322 23.31 -12.38 17.70
C ASP A 322 23.45 -11.57 16.41
N GLN A 323 23.86 -12.23 15.32
CA GLN A 323 24.11 -11.61 14.02
C GLN A 323 22.96 -11.85 13.04
N THR A 324 21.75 -12.16 13.53
CA THR A 324 20.56 -12.34 12.67
C THR A 324 20.01 -11.02 12.16
N GLY A 325 20.30 -9.91 12.85
CA GLY A 325 19.67 -8.61 12.61
C GLY A 325 18.40 -8.36 13.43
N ILE A 326 18.01 -9.28 14.32
CA ILE A 326 16.96 -9.03 15.31
C ILE A 326 17.46 -8.00 16.32
N ILE A 327 16.67 -6.94 16.48
CA ILE A 327 16.79 -5.95 17.55
C ILE A 327 15.66 -6.24 18.53
N HIS A 328 16.05 -6.54 19.77
CA HIS A 328 15.14 -6.74 20.90
C HIS A 328 14.81 -5.38 21.52
N ILE A 329 13.54 -5.19 21.90
CA ILE A 329 13.08 -4.04 22.65
C ILE A 329 12.40 -4.56 23.92
N GLU A 330 13.04 -4.33 25.06
CA GLU A 330 12.66 -4.85 26.37
C GLU A 330 12.66 -3.71 27.38
N THR A 331 11.48 -3.30 27.83
CA THR A 331 11.34 -2.12 28.70
C THR A 331 10.16 -2.23 29.67
N PRO A 332 10.24 -1.60 30.86
CA PRO A 332 9.08 -1.48 31.74
C PRO A 332 7.98 -0.55 31.19
N ASN A 333 8.29 0.34 30.23
CA ASN A 333 7.36 1.35 29.73
C ASN A 333 7.48 1.52 28.22
N LEU A 334 6.34 1.60 27.52
CA LEU A 334 6.33 1.93 26.09
C LEU A 334 6.92 3.33 25.85
N LYS A 335 7.90 3.39 24.94
CA LYS A 335 8.57 4.61 24.46
C LYS A 335 8.58 4.60 22.94
N SER A 336 8.97 5.72 22.35
CA SER A 336 9.28 5.76 20.92
C SER A 336 10.69 5.18 20.71
N PHE A 337 10.78 3.95 20.22
CA PHE A 337 12.03 3.33 19.80
C PHE A 337 12.22 3.59 18.32
N THR A 338 13.41 4.08 17.93
CA THR A 338 13.68 4.42 16.54
C THR A 338 15.02 3.86 16.09
N LEU A 339 15.15 3.69 14.78
CA LEU A 339 16.40 3.26 14.16
C LEU A 339 17.54 4.24 14.47
N GLY A 340 17.27 5.54 14.60
CA GLY A 340 18.25 6.52 15.03
C GLY A 340 18.84 6.21 16.41
N LYS A 341 17.97 5.97 17.39
CA LYS A 341 18.38 5.61 18.76
C LYS A 341 19.19 4.31 18.79
N PHE A 342 18.85 3.34 17.94
CA PHE A 342 19.62 2.09 17.82
C PHE A 342 21.04 2.35 17.33
N PHE A 343 21.18 3.19 16.29
CA PHE A 343 22.49 3.56 15.76
C PHE A 343 23.30 4.42 16.73
N ASP A 344 22.64 5.20 17.60
CA ASP A 344 23.31 5.96 18.65
C ASP A 344 23.85 5.05 19.77
N ILE A 345 23.09 4.02 20.18
CA ILE A 345 23.59 2.96 21.07
C ILE A 345 24.75 2.22 20.43
N TRP A 346 24.65 1.85 19.16
CA TRP A 346 25.75 1.22 18.45
C TRP A 346 26.96 2.17 18.30
N GLY A 347 26.75 3.48 18.34
CA GLY A 347 27.78 4.49 18.13
C GLY A 347 28.22 4.59 16.67
N GLN A 348 27.27 4.47 15.75
CA GLN A 348 27.47 4.45 14.30
C GLN A 348 26.59 5.51 13.61
N PRO A 349 27.06 6.17 12.53
CA PRO A 349 26.25 7.15 11.82
C PRO A 349 25.10 6.49 11.04
N LEU A 350 23.97 7.19 10.99
CA LEU A 350 22.84 6.86 10.11
C LEU A 350 22.33 8.12 9.43
N SER A 351 22.32 8.13 8.10
CA SER A 351 21.76 9.20 7.27
C SER A 351 21.35 8.65 5.89
N ALA A 352 20.72 9.49 5.07
CA ALA A 352 20.40 9.16 3.68
C ALA A 352 21.63 8.81 2.81
N THR A 353 22.86 9.02 3.31
CA THR A 353 24.11 8.76 2.58
C THR A 353 25.15 7.95 3.37
N ASN A 354 24.82 7.49 4.58
CA ASN A 354 25.75 6.75 5.43
C ASN A 354 24.99 5.76 6.32
N VAL A 355 25.43 4.51 6.31
CA VAL A 355 24.98 3.48 7.25
C VAL A 355 26.21 2.87 7.89
N ALA A 356 26.44 3.17 9.17
CA ALA A 356 27.54 2.63 9.98
C ALA A 356 28.92 2.73 9.31
N GLY A 357 29.22 3.88 8.71
CA GLY A 357 30.49 4.17 8.05
C GLY A 357 30.54 3.77 6.58
N ILE A 358 29.53 3.07 6.06
CA ILE A 358 29.41 2.78 4.63
C ILE A 358 28.73 3.95 3.94
N THR A 359 29.48 4.67 3.12
CA THR A 359 28.97 5.85 2.40
C THR A 359 28.38 5.50 1.04
N GLY A 360 27.28 6.16 0.68
CA GLY A 360 26.60 6.04 -0.61
C GLY A 360 25.11 6.31 -0.46
N THR A 361 24.39 6.53 -1.57
CA THR A 361 22.94 6.74 -1.51
C THR A 361 22.26 5.55 -0.84
N VAL A 362 21.46 5.84 0.19
CA VAL A 362 20.70 4.84 0.95
C VAL A 362 19.26 4.82 0.45
N VAL A 363 18.78 3.62 0.12
CA VAL A 363 17.36 3.36 -0.11
C VAL A 363 16.85 2.51 1.05
N ALA A 364 15.74 2.92 1.65
CA ALA A 364 15.13 2.22 2.76
C ALA A 364 13.76 1.64 2.36
N TYR A 365 13.48 0.44 2.84
CA TYR A 365 12.17 -0.20 2.74
C TYR A 365 11.71 -0.61 4.15
N ILE A 366 10.43 -0.38 4.42
CA ILE A 366 9.74 -0.90 5.60
C ILE A 366 8.79 -2.00 5.13
N ASN A 367 8.83 -3.12 5.81
CA ASN A 367 7.94 -4.26 5.60
C ASN A 367 7.27 -4.65 6.92
N ASP A 368 5.97 -4.41 7.03
CA ASP A 368 5.15 -4.78 8.17
C ASP A 368 4.40 -6.09 7.82
N ASN A 369 5.12 -7.22 7.88
CA ASN A 369 4.70 -8.59 7.55
C ASN A 369 4.28 -8.88 6.09
N GLY A 370 4.35 -7.94 5.17
CA GLY A 370 3.90 -8.09 3.78
C GLY A 370 3.37 -6.76 3.23
N ASP A 371 3.00 -5.87 4.13
CA ASP A 371 2.73 -4.47 3.84
C ASP A 371 4.06 -3.72 3.63
N VAL A 372 4.51 -3.69 2.37
CA VAL A 372 5.81 -3.13 1.99
C VAL A 372 5.69 -1.73 1.40
N ARG A 373 6.65 -0.87 1.73
CA ARG A 373 6.76 0.49 1.21
C ARG A 373 8.20 0.98 1.16
N ARG A 374 8.48 1.84 0.18
CA ARG A 374 9.73 2.60 0.19
C ARG A 374 9.62 3.71 1.22
N TYR A 375 10.62 3.84 2.08
CA TYR A 375 10.69 4.92 3.05
C TYR A 375 11.52 6.09 2.50
N THR A 376 10.94 7.27 2.49
CA THR A 376 11.51 8.50 1.92
C THR A 376 11.80 9.58 2.96
N GLY A 377 11.43 9.35 4.22
CA GLY A 377 11.68 10.25 5.35
C GLY A 377 13.10 10.15 5.93
N ASP A 378 13.31 10.78 7.09
CA ASP A 378 14.55 10.64 7.85
C ASP A 378 14.72 9.21 8.36
N LEU A 379 15.78 8.52 7.93
CA LEU A 379 16.05 7.14 8.33
C LEU A 379 16.14 6.97 9.84
N ARG A 380 16.61 8.01 10.55
CA ARG A 380 16.70 8.00 12.01
C ARG A 380 15.34 8.00 12.69
N ALA A 381 14.30 8.48 12.00
CA ALA A 381 12.94 8.55 12.50
C ALA A 381 12.10 7.27 12.24
N ILE A 382 12.68 6.24 11.62
CA ILE A 382 11.97 4.97 11.43
C ILE A 382 11.70 4.35 12.80
N GLU A 383 10.43 4.29 13.18
CA GLU A 383 9.98 3.67 14.41
C GLU A 383 10.15 2.15 14.35
N LEU A 384 10.61 1.58 15.45
CA LEU A 384 10.83 0.16 15.65
C LEU A 384 9.62 -0.42 16.39
N THR A 385 8.81 -1.18 15.66
CA THR A 385 7.59 -1.82 16.17
C THR A 385 7.70 -3.33 16.01
N SER A 386 6.84 -4.09 16.72
CA SER A 386 6.85 -5.55 16.66
C SER A 386 6.79 -6.06 15.22
N HIS A 387 7.73 -6.95 14.90
CA HIS A 387 7.97 -7.65 13.64
C HIS A 387 8.11 -6.77 12.39
N ARG A 388 8.31 -5.46 12.55
CA ARG A 388 8.72 -4.59 11.45
C ARG A 388 10.09 -5.03 10.94
N ALA A 389 10.21 -5.25 9.63
CA ALA A 389 11.47 -5.49 8.95
C ALA A 389 11.90 -4.23 8.18
N ILE A 390 13.13 -3.80 8.40
CA ILE A 390 13.73 -2.63 7.77
C ILE A 390 14.88 -3.11 6.88
N THR A 391 14.87 -2.71 5.62
CA THR A 391 15.98 -2.96 4.69
C THR A 391 16.64 -1.64 4.34
N LEU A 392 17.92 -1.49 4.69
CA LEU A 392 18.78 -0.39 4.26
C LEU A 392 19.70 -0.88 3.15
N GLN A 393 19.64 -0.24 2.00
CA GLN A 393 20.44 -0.62 0.84
C GLN A 393 21.33 0.53 0.41
N ILE A 394 22.64 0.28 0.34
CA ILE A 394 23.66 1.24 -0.09
C ILE A 394 24.21 0.83 -1.45
N GLY A 395 24.18 1.75 -2.41
CA GLY A 395 24.68 1.51 -3.77
C GLY A 395 23.67 0.80 -4.67
N THR A 396 24.05 -0.32 -5.29
CA THR A 396 23.21 -0.98 -6.32
C THR A 396 21.84 -1.44 -5.78
N PRO A 397 20.71 -1.04 -6.42
CA PRO A 397 19.35 -1.54 -6.14
C PRO A 397 19.26 -3.07 -6.01
N VAL A 398 18.64 -3.55 -4.92
CA VAL A 398 18.19 -4.94 -4.84
C VAL A 398 17.00 -5.14 -5.78
N SER A 399 16.98 -6.26 -6.49
CA SER A 399 15.89 -6.64 -7.38
C SER A 399 14.76 -7.37 -6.66
N THR A 400 15.02 -7.86 -5.44
CA THR A 400 14.02 -8.47 -4.55
C THR A 400 14.26 -8.05 -3.10
N LEU A 401 13.18 -7.99 -2.32
CA LEU A 401 13.24 -7.76 -0.88
C LEU A 401 13.25 -9.09 -0.11
N PRO A 402 14.07 -9.23 0.93
CA PRO A 402 14.07 -10.44 1.74
C PRO A 402 12.75 -10.61 2.51
N VAL A 403 12.35 -11.86 2.71
CA VAL A 403 11.24 -12.26 3.59
C VAL A 403 11.84 -12.97 4.79
N TYR A 404 11.39 -12.62 5.99
CA TYR A 404 11.92 -13.17 7.22
C TYR A 404 10.87 -14.03 7.94
N VAL A 405 11.30 -15.18 8.44
CA VAL A 405 10.47 -16.07 9.28
C VAL A 405 11.01 -16.02 10.70
N TRP A 406 10.21 -15.53 11.63
CA TRP A 406 10.55 -15.35 13.04
C TRP A 406 10.37 -16.67 13.81
N ALA A 407 11.36 -17.56 13.74
CA ALA A 407 11.21 -18.92 14.27
C ALA A 407 11.42 -19.04 15.78
N SER A 408 12.32 -18.24 16.37
CA SER A 408 12.58 -18.23 17.82
C SER A 408 11.83 -17.13 18.58
N GLU A 409 11.36 -16.10 17.88
CA GLU A 409 10.79 -14.89 18.47
C GLU A 409 9.34 -14.67 18.04
N ALA A 410 8.39 -15.36 18.71
CA ALA A 410 6.96 -15.20 18.41
C ALA A 410 6.45 -13.78 18.74
N GLN A 411 5.34 -13.38 18.10
CA GLN A 411 4.75 -12.02 18.18
C GLN A 411 4.29 -11.59 19.56
#